data_AF-A0A9P8FPB0-F1
#
_entry.id   AF-A0A9P8FPB0-F1
#
_cell.length_a   1.000
_cell.length_b   1.000
_cell.length_c   1.000
_cell.angle_alpha   90.00
_cell.angle_beta   90.00
_cell.angle_gamma   90.00
#
_symmetry.space_group_name_H-M   'P 1'
#
loop_
_entity.id
_entity.type
_entity.pdbx_description
1 polymer ?
#
loop_
_entity_poly.entity_id
_entity_poly.type
_entity_poly.pdbx_seq_one_letter_code
_entity_poly.pdbx_strand_id
1 'polypeptide(L)'
;MTNCDYSIVSDTPSRPQSTVLQFKSHSPVSAEDNSPPLESTPDGTALSSFYDVHAFTDLKKLLETDEVFQVSEFVQETPNQIKPSSKFWVLAAQLPDPHIITKAFNYYFDEVHWRYNVGQRYYMNKQLDDWKAVVQSPASQQIGIDKNLPYFVAFSFQLLAVILQYMRPDREIARLLDATNSRSAAHMSRRYNDTASELMLMLGRHNGTITVVDYDLLRASWLKNNGRGIESWYAISDGVRQAQQLNLHREPSFAQSNLESSKNLEQFWFQEYGRRVWINVFCWDSGTAMNLGVRA
;
A
#
# COMPACT_ATOMS: atom_id res chain seq x y z
N MET A 1 15.63 -69.59 -28.75
CA MET A 1 14.23 -69.72 -28.29
C MET A 1 13.80 -68.34 -27.82
N THR A 2 12.94 -67.56 -28.46
CA THR A 2 12.19 -67.65 -29.72
C THR A 2 11.87 -66.20 -30.07
N ASN A 3 12.02 -65.84 -31.36
CA ASN A 3 11.67 -64.54 -31.94
C ASN A 3 10.17 -64.23 -31.77
N CYS A 4 9.84 -62.93 -31.75
CA CYS A 4 8.74 -62.42 -32.58
C CYS A 4 8.89 -60.91 -32.82
N ASP A 5 8.52 -60.54 -34.04
CA ASP A 5 8.92 -59.37 -34.82
C ASP A 5 8.09 -58.09 -34.61
N TYR A 6 8.68 -57.02 -35.17
CA TYR A 6 8.21 -55.66 -35.40
C TYR A 6 6.78 -55.49 -35.94
N SER A 7 6.14 -54.37 -35.56
CA SER A 7 5.47 -53.45 -36.50
C SER A 7 5.24 -52.07 -35.87
N ILE A 8 5.81 -51.05 -36.52
CA ILE A 8 5.63 -49.62 -36.23
C ILE A 8 4.39 -49.14 -36.99
N VAL A 9 3.43 -48.53 -36.29
CA VAL A 9 2.35 -47.74 -36.89
C VAL A 9 2.44 -46.32 -36.32
N SER A 10 2.65 -45.36 -37.21
CA SER A 10 2.68 -43.93 -36.96
C SER A 10 1.26 -43.36 -36.94
N ASP A 11 0.79 -42.87 -35.79
CA ASP A 11 -0.45 -42.09 -35.68
C ASP A 11 -0.14 -40.63 -35.30
N THR A 12 -0.37 -39.75 -36.27
CA THR A 12 -0.43 -38.29 -36.14
C THR A 12 -1.64 -37.85 -35.31
N PRO A 13 -1.48 -36.95 -34.31
CA PRO A 13 -2.64 -36.35 -33.64
C PRO A 13 -3.21 -35.19 -34.46
N SER A 14 -4.45 -35.37 -34.92
CA SER A 14 -5.28 -34.35 -35.59
C SER A 14 -5.75 -33.26 -34.62
N ARG A 15 -5.54 -32.01 -35.04
CA ARG A 15 -5.87 -30.73 -34.39
C ARG A 15 -7.39 -30.51 -34.25
N PRO A 16 -7.94 -30.13 -33.08
CA PRO A 16 -9.34 -29.71 -32.98
C PRO A 16 -9.55 -28.29 -33.51
N GLN A 17 -10.63 -28.13 -34.28
CA GLN A 17 -11.03 -26.92 -34.99
C GLN A 17 -11.57 -25.83 -34.05
N SER A 18 -11.19 -24.58 -34.32
CA SER A 18 -11.66 -23.37 -33.65
C SER A 18 -13.04 -22.95 -34.17
N THR A 19 -14.04 -22.87 -33.30
CA THR A 19 -15.35 -22.28 -33.61
C THR A 19 -15.24 -20.76 -33.59
N VAL A 20 -15.36 -20.13 -34.76
CA VAL A 20 -15.43 -18.67 -34.95
C VAL A 20 -16.88 -18.22 -34.80
N LEU A 21 -17.17 -17.38 -33.80
CA LEU A 21 -18.46 -16.71 -33.67
C LEU A 21 -18.45 -15.43 -34.54
N GLN A 22 -19.31 -15.41 -35.56
CA GLN A 22 -19.53 -14.26 -36.44
C GLN A 22 -20.31 -13.14 -35.71
N PHE A 23 -19.69 -11.97 -35.59
CA PHE A 23 -20.39 -10.72 -35.26
C PHE A 23 -20.98 -10.11 -36.55
N LYS A 24 -22.29 -9.91 -36.61
CA LYS A 24 -22.96 -9.12 -37.64
C LYS A 24 -22.95 -7.63 -37.26
N SER A 25 -22.36 -6.81 -38.12
CA SER A 25 -22.42 -5.35 -38.08
C SER A 25 -23.66 -4.83 -38.80
N HIS A 26 -24.44 -3.96 -38.17
CA HIS A 26 -25.41 -3.11 -38.86
C HIS A 26 -25.17 -1.64 -38.49
N SER A 27 -24.95 -0.81 -39.51
CA SER A 27 -24.88 0.65 -39.45
C SER A 27 -26.29 1.27 -39.57
N PRO A 28 -26.49 2.54 -39.16
CA PRO A 28 -27.79 3.11 -38.87
C PRO A 28 -28.45 3.79 -40.08
N VAL A 29 -29.79 3.88 -40.06
CA VAL A 29 -30.60 4.68 -40.99
C VAL A 29 -31.27 5.82 -40.19
N SER A 30 -31.16 7.04 -40.72
CA SER A 30 -31.76 8.28 -40.23
C SER A 30 -33.25 8.42 -40.60
N ALA A 31 -34.03 9.04 -39.72
CA ALA A 31 -35.23 9.88 -39.94
C ALA A 31 -35.93 10.02 -38.57
N GLU A 32 -36.60 11.09 -38.15
CA GLU A 32 -36.79 12.49 -38.53
C GLU A 32 -37.50 13.10 -37.30
N ASP A 33 -37.25 14.37 -37.04
CA ASP A 33 -37.79 15.14 -35.92
C ASP A 33 -39.28 15.46 -36.14
N ASN A 34 -40.13 15.19 -35.14
CA ASN A 34 -41.50 15.71 -35.05
C ASN A 34 -42.04 15.55 -33.61
N SER A 35 -41.86 16.60 -32.80
CA SER A 35 -42.69 16.84 -31.60
C SER A 35 -43.72 17.94 -31.94
N PRO A 36 -44.96 17.92 -31.39
CA PRO A 36 -45.23 18.69 -30.15
C PRO A 36 -46.42 18.11 -29.31
N PRO A 37 -47.00 18.80 -28.30
CA PRO A 37 -46.46 18.95 -26.94
C PRO A 37 -47.47 18.65 -25.79
N LEU A 38 -46.93 18.59 -24.56
CA LEU A 38 -47.58 18.73 -23.23
C LEU A 38 -48.62 17.68 -22.77
N GLU A 39 -48.35 17.01 -21.65
CA GLU A 39 -48.98 17.36 -20.36
C GLU A 39 -48.42 16.52 -19.19
N SER A 40 -48.05 17.21 -18.13
CA SER A 40 -47.55 16.67 -16.88
C SER A 40 -48.70 16.22 -15.97
N THR A 41 -48.65 14.99 -15.45
CA THR A 41 -49.15 14.72 -14.10
C THR A 41 -48.31 13.64 -13.41
N PRO A 42 -48.24 13.69 -12.06
CA PRO A 42 -47.21 13.07 -11.27
C PRO A 42 -47.68 11.70 -10.76
N ASP A 43 -46.86 10.67 -10.91
CA ASP A 43 -46.57 9.69 -9.86
C ASP A 43 -45.72 8.54 -10.38
N GLY A 44 -44.63 8.25 -9.66
CA GLY A 44 -43.94 6.97 -9.63
C GLY A 44 -43.24 6.53 -10.93
N THR A 45 -41.91 6.62 -10.97
CA THR A 45 -41.04 5.46 -10.66
C THR A 45 -39.58 5.90 -10.80
N ALA A 46 -38.84 5.68 -9.72
CA ALA A 46 -37.45 6.05 -9.53
C ALA A 46 -36.50 5.25 -10.44
N LEU A 47 -36.15 5.80 -11.61
CA LEU A 47 -34.95 5.35 -12.34
C LEU A 47 -34.11 6.49 -12.95
N SER A 48 -34.51 7.76 -12.77
CA SER A 48 -33.78 8.92 -13.33
C SER A 48 -32.88 9.66 -12.32
N SER A 49 -32.81 9.22 -11.06
CA SER A 49 -32.06 9.93 -10.01
C SER A 49 -30.57 9.60 -9.92
N PHE A 50 -30.03 8.72 -10.79
CA PHE A 50 -28.64 8.26 -10.67
C PHE A 50 -27.59 9.19 -11.29
N TYR A 51 -27.99 10.25 -11.99
CA TYR A 51 -27.06 11.20 -12.62
C TYR A 51 -26.96 12.56 -11.93
N ASP A 52 -27.71 12.80 -10.85
CA ASP A 52 -27.77 14.12 -10.19
C ASP A 52 -27.21 14.09 -8.76
N VAL A 53 -26.06 13.42 -8.60
CA VAL A 53 -25.25 13.53 -7.38
C VAL A 53 -24.13 14.52 -7.64
N HIS A 54 -24.38 15.77 -7.26
CA HIS A 54 -23.48 16.92 -7.35
C HIS A 54 -22.19 16.84 -6.53
N ALA A 55 -21.69 15.65 -6.17
CA ALA A 55 -20.49 15.49 -5.34
C ALA A 55 -19.25 16.19 -5.93
N PHE A 56 -19.13 16.25 -7.26
CA PHE A 56 -18.04 16.97 -7.93
C PHE A 56 -18.28 18.48 -8.07
N THR A 57 -19.54 18.91 -8.22
CA THR A 57 -19.90 20.34 -8.28
C THR A 57 -19.79 21.01 -6.90
N ASP A 58 -20.14 20.31 -5.83
CA ASP A 58 -19.94 20.77 -4.46
C ASP A 58 -18.45 20.82 -4.09
N LEU A 59 -17.67 19.84 -4.55
CA LEU A 59 -16.20 19.87 -4.41
C LEU A 59 -15.59 21.08 -5.13
N LYS A 60 -16.07 21.37 -6.36
CA LYS A 60 -15.62 22.52 -7.15
C LYS A 60 -15.98 23.85 -6.47
N LYS A 61 -17.19 23.96 -5.92
CA LYS A 61 -17.65 25.15 -5.18
C LYS A 61 -16.84 25.37 -3.89
N LEU A 62 -16.44 24.28 -3.24
CA LEU A 62 -15.60 24.29 -2.04
C LEU A 62 -14.13 24.61 -2.36
N LEU A 63 -13.65 24.22 -3.55
CA LEU A 63 -12.32 24.56 -4.08
C LEU A 63 -12.23 26.02 -4.58
N GLU A 64 -13.33 26.61 -5.04
CA GLU A 64 -13.40 28.01 -5.51
C GLU A 64 -13.51 29.03 -4.36
N THR A 65 -13.70 28.57 -3.12
CA THR A 65 -13.77 29.45 -1.93
C THR A 65 -12.38 29.59 -1.30
N ASP A 66 -11.58 30.53 -1.80
CA ASP A 66 -10.20 30.82 -1.35
C ASP A 66 -10.08 31.12 0.16
N GLU A 67 -11.18 31.42 0.86
CA GLU A 67 -11.18 31.72 2.29
C GLU A 67 -11.19 30.49 3.22
N VAL A 68 -11.52 29.29 2.72
CA VAL A 68 -11.65 28.08 3.57
C VAL A 68 -10.30 27.41 3.86
N PHE A 69 -9.26 27.74 3.10
CA PHE A 69 -7.93 27.12 3.21
C PHE A 69 -6.84 28.05 3.75
N GLN A 70 -7.19 29.02 4.60
CA GLN A 70 -6.19 29.58 5.53
C GLN A 70 -5.78 28.48 6.51
N VAL A 71 -4.83 27.65 6.06
CA VAL A 71 -4.10 26.71 6.89
C VAL A 71 -3.32 27.56 7.87
N SER A 72 -3.86 27.70 9.09
CA SER A 72 -3.03 28.04 10.23
C SER A 72 -1.91 27.03 10.26
N GLU A 73 -0.69 27.52 10.07
CA GLU A 73 0.56 26.83 10.21
C GLU A 73 0.73 26.44 11.69
N PHE A 74 -0.11 25.52 12.18
CA PHE A 74 0.09 24.85 13.45
C PHE A 74 1.17 23.79 13.23
N VAL A 75 2.40 24.25 13.03
CA VAL A 75 3.58 23.45 13.36
C VAL A 75 3.62 23.39 14.88
N GLN A 76 2.83 22.50 15.45
CA GLN A 76 3.00 22.10 16.84
C GLN A 76 4.28 21.28 16.85
N GLU A 77 5.41 21.92 17.18
CA GLU A 77 6.72 21.29 17.34
C GLU A 77 6.64 20.22 18.44
N THR A 78 6.23 19.02 18.04
CA THR A 78 6.37 17.83 18.86
C THR A 78 7.86 17.52 18.99
N PRO A 79 8.35 17.09 20.17
CA PRO A 79 9.74 16.71 20.32
C PRO A 79 10.12 15.69 19.25
N ASN A 80 11.14 16.00 18.44
CA ASN A 80 11.62 15.09 17.39
C ASN A 80 12.22 13.80 17.96
N GLN A 81 12.50 13.76 19.27
CA GLN A 81 13.06 12.62 19.97
C GLN A 81 12.09 12.05 20.98
N ILE A 82 11.99 10.72 20.99
CA ILE A 82 11.16 9.96 21.93
C ILE A 82 12.05 8.96 22.66
N LYS A 83 11.74 8.71 23.94
CA LYS A 83 12.32 7.60 24.71
C LYS A 83 11.33 6.43 24.70
N PRO A 84 11.58 5.34 23.95
CA PRO A 84 10.67 4.20 23.90
C PRO A 84 10.62 3.47 25.24
N SER A 85 9.50 2.77 25.48
CA SER A 85 9.33 1.92 26.66
C SER A 85 10.28 0.70 26.64
N SER A 86 10.51 0.06 27.78
CA SER A 86 11.28 -1.19 27.84
C SER A 86 10.66 -2.29 26.97
N LYS A 87 9.32 -2.36 26.91
CA LYS A 87 8.58 -3.32 26.09
C LYS A 87 8.89 -3.14 24.59
N PHE A 88 9.03 -1.91 24.12
CA PHE A 88 9.46 -1.65 22.74
C PHE A 88 10.79 -2.32 22.43
N TRP A 89 11.81 -2.13 23.27
CA TRP A 89 13.14 -2.70 23.04
C TRP A 89 13.14 -4.23 23.05
N VAL A 90 12.32 -4.86 23.89
CA VAL A 90 12.15 -6.32 23.91
C VAL A 90 11.56 -6.84 22.60
N LEU A 91 10.57 -6.14 22.03
CA LEU A 91 9.99 -6.51 20.74
C LEU A 91 10.96 -6.21 19.59
N ALA A 92 11.61 -5.04 19.61
CA ALA A 92 12.56 -4.62 18.59
C ALA A 92 13.77 -5.58 18.50
N ALA A 93 14.20 -6.15 19.62
CA ALA A 93 15.27 -7.15 19.66
C ALA A 93 14.92 -8.48 18.95
N GLN A 94 13.64 -8.72 18.61
CA GLN A 94 13.23 -9.89 17.82
C GLN A 94 13.42 -9.68 16.31
N LEU A 95 13.77 -8.46 15.90
CA LEU A 95 14.06 -8.18 14.50
C LEU A 95 15.37 -8.90 14.14
N PRO A 96 15.50 -9.49 12.94
CA PRO A 96 16.74 -10.15 12.53
C PRO A 96 17.95 -9.20 12.61
N ASP A 97 19.16 -9.77 12.59
CA ASP A 97 20.39 -8.98 12.53
C ASP A 97 20.32 -7.90 11.42
N PRO A 98 20.80 -6.66 11.65
CA PRO A 98 20.69 -5.59 10.66
C PRO A 98 21.28 -5.91 9.28
N HIS A 99 22.25 -6.82 9.19
CA HIS A 99 22.74 -7.33 7.91
C HIS A 99 21.68 -8.16 7.17
N ILE A 100 20.96 -9.04 7.89
CA ILE A 100 19.85 -9.84 7.36
C ILE A 100 18.70 -8.92 6.94
N ILE A 101 18.37 -7.90 7.74
CA ILE A 101 17.35 -6.90 7.37
C ILE A 101 17.75 -6.19 6.08
N THR A 102 19.01 -5.78 5.93
CA THR A 102 19.49 -5.13 4.71
C THR A 102 19.29 -6.02 3.48
N LYS A 103 19.60 -7.32 3.58
CA LYS A 103 19.33 -8.29 2.51
C LYS A 103 17.83 -8.41 2.22
N ALA A 104 16.99 -8.44 3.25
CA ALA A 104 15.54 -8.51 3.10
C ALA A 104 14.95 -7.26 2.42
N PHE A 105 15.42 -6.06 2.76
CA PHE A 105 15.01 -4.81 2.11
C PHE A 105 15.39 -4.80 0.62
N ASN A 106 16.61 -5.22 0.30
CA ASN A 106 17.03 -5.34 -1.10
C ASN A 106 16.14 -6.33 -1.86
N TYR A 107 15.93 -7.52 -1.30
CA TYR A 107 15.02 -8.52 -1.89
C TYR A 107 13.60 -7.97 -2.08
N TYR A 108 13.05 -7.26 -1.09
CA TYR A 108 11.74 -6.63 -1.22
C TYR A 108 11.68 -5.68 -2.40
N PHE A 109 12.58 -4.71 -2.47
CA PHE A 109 12.53 -3.70 -3.52
C PHE A 109 12.89 -4.24 -4.90
N ASP A 110 13.61 -5.37 -4.99
CA ASP A 110 13.97 -6.00 -6.26
C ASP A 110 12.87 -6.96 -6.77
N GLU A 111 12.18 -7.69 -5.87
CA GLU A 111 11.35 -8.84 -6.25
C GLU A 111 9.87 -8.74 -5.83
N VAL A 112 9.54 -7.91 -4.83
CA VAL A 112 8.22 -7.89 -4.19
C VAL A 112 7.53 -6.52 -4.31
N HIS A 113 8.29 -5.42 -4.27
CA HIS A 113 7.79 -4.05 -4.22
C HIS A 113 6.85 -3.72 -5.36
N TRP A 114 7.13 -4.19 -6.58
CA TRP A 114 6.28 -3.97 -7.75
C TRP A 114 4.82 -4.46 -7.57
N ARG A 115 4.54 -5.37 -6.63
CA ARG A 115 3.19 -5.90 -6.38
C ARG A 115 2.25 -4.86 -5.78
N TYR A 116 2.77 -4.05 -4.87
CA TYR A 116 1.96 -3.14 -4.04
C TYR A 116 2.50 -1.72 -3.99
N ASN A 117 3.72 -1.48 -4.49
CA ASN A 117 4.39 -0.18 -4.57
C ASN A 117 4.41 0.59 -3.23
N VAL A 118 4.65 -0.12 -2.13
CA VAL A 118 4.62 0.44 -0.77
C VAL A 118 6.04 0.78 -0.30
N GLY A 119 6.23 1.97 0.28
CA GLY A 119 7.53 2.47 0.68
C GLY A 119 8.40 2.93 -0.49
N GLN A 120 9.35 3.81 -0.17
CA GLN A 120 10.33 4.34 -1.12
C GLN A 120 11.76 4.00 -0.67
N ARG A 121 12.52 3.32 -1.56
CA ARG A 121 13.84 2.74 -1.23
C ARG A 121 14.79 3.72 -0.55
N TYR A 122 14.91 4.94 -1.06
CA TYR A 122 15.82 5.95 -0.50
C TYR A 122 15.50 6.27 0.97
N TYR A 123 14.25 6.62 1.28
CA TYR A 123 13.83 6.99 2.64
C TYR A 123 13.88 5.79 3.60
N MET A 124 13.56 4.61 3.10
CA MET A 124 13.59 3.37 3.87
C MET A 124 15.02 2.92 4.20
N ASN A 125 15.97 3.09 3.27
CA ASN A 125 17.38 2.85 3.53
C ASN A 125 17.95 3.82 4.57
N LYS A 126 17.57 5.11 4.49
CA LYS A 126 17.96 6.10 5.50
C LYS A 126 17.52 5.70 6.91
N GLN A 127 16.25 5.30 7.07
CA GLN A 127 15.72 4.81 8.35
C GLN A 127 16.40 3.51 8.81
N LEU A 128 16.78 2.62 7.88
CA LEU A 128 17.53 1.41 8.19
C LEU A 128 18.95 1.73 8.71
N ASP A 129 19.60 2.74 8.15
CA ASP A 129 20.93 3.18 8.60
C ASP A 129 20.85 3.86 9.97
N ASP A 130 19.80 4.66 10.22
CA ASP A 130 19.51 5.21 11.55
C ASP A 130 19.29 4.08 12.58
N TRP A 131 18.56 3.02 12.21
CA TRP A 131 18.35 1.85 13.06
C TRP A 131 19.65 1.10 13.38
N LYS A 132 20.51 0.90 12.37
CA LYS A 132 21.84 0.28 12.57
C LYS A 132 22.67 1.07 13.57
N ALA A 133 22.69 2.40 13.44
CA ALA A 133 23.44 3.26 14.34
C ALA A 133 22.95 3.12 15.79
N VAL A 134 21.63 3.04 16.00
CA VAL A 134 21.02 2.85 17.33
C VAL A 134 21.37 1.48 17.93
N VAL A 135 21.29 0.40 17.15
CA VAL A 135 21.60 -0.96 17.61
C VAL A 135 23.09 -1.13 17.93
N GLN A 136 23.97 -0.46 17.19
CA GLN A 136 25.42 -0.48 17.44
C GLN A 136 25.84 0.40 18.62
N SER A 137 25.01 1.39 18.98
CA SER A 137 25.30 2.29 20.10
C SER A 137 25.07 1.60 21.44
N PRO A 138 25.98 1.78 22.43
CA PRO A 138 25.76 1.29 23.79
C PRO A 138 24.44 1.81 24.37
N ALA A 139 23.75 1.00 25.18
CA ALA A 139 22.46 1.38 25.79
C ALA A 139 22.51 2.69 26.59
N SER A 140 23.68 3.05 27.13
CA SER A 140 23.93 4.32 27.83
C SER A 140 23.91 5.56 26.92
N GLN A 141 24.09 5.38 25.60
CA GLN A 141 24.12 6.44 24.59
C GLN A 141 22.82 6.54 23.78
N GLN A 142 21.86 5.63 24.00
CA GLN A 142 20.53 5.66 23.38
C GLN A 142 19.62 6.71 24.05
N ILE A 143 20.07 7.97 24.08
CA ILE A 143 19.35 9.09 24.68
C ILE A 143 18.48 9.74 23.60
N GLY A 144 17.24 9.25 23.48
CA GLY A 144 16.26 9.77 22.54
C GLY A 144 16.52 9.29 21.11
N ILE A 145 15.54 8.62 20.52
CA ILE A 145 15.59 8.23 19.10
C ILE A 145 14.62 9.08 18.30
N ASP A 146 14.91 9.26 17.01
CA ASP A 146 14.00 9.93 16.09
C ASP A 146 12.60 9.31 16.17
N LYS A 147 11.57 10.16 16.20
CA LYS A 147 10.18 9.71 16.37
C LYS A 147 9.70 8.74 15.28
N ASN A 148 10.32 8.73 14.10
CA ASN A 148 10.00 7.78 13.03
C ASN A 148 10.58 6.40 13.28
N LEU A 149 11.68 6.32 14.03
CA LEU A 149 12.44 5.08 14.16
C LEU A 149 11.62 3.95 14.81
N PRO A 150 10.80 4.18 15.86
CA PRO A 150 9.89 3.14 16.34
C PRO A 150 8.91 2.63 15.28
N TYR A 151 8.34 3.53 14.47
CA TYR A 151 7.44 3.16 13.39
C TYR A 151 8.16 2.39 12.28
N PHE A 152 9.42 2.75 11.99
CA PHE A 152 10.28 2.00 11.08
C PHE A 152 10.52 0.56 11.53
N VAL A 153 10.74 0.33 12.83
CA VAL A 153 10.90 -1.03 13.37
C VAL A 153 9.63 -1.85 13.16
N ALA A 154 8.46 -1.27 13.45
CA ALA A 154 7.18 -1.95 13.20
C ALA A 154 6.97 -2.21 11.71
N PHE A 155 7.25 -1.23 10.85
CA PHE A 155 7.23 -1.38 9.40
C PHE A 155 8.16 -2.51 8.93
N SER A 156 9.36 -2.63 9.48
CA SER A 156 10.34 -3.66 9.11
C SER A 156 9.82 -5.07 9.41
N PHE A 157 9.16 -5.27 10.56
CA PHE A 157 8.49 -6.53 10.84
C PHE A 157 7.37 -6.82 9.83
N GLN A 158 6.53 -5.83 9.52
CA GLN A 158 5.47 -6.01 8.54
C GLN A 158 6.00 -6.29 7.12
N LEU A 159 7.12 -5.67 6.75
CA LEU A 159 7.85 -5.91 5.51
C LEU A 159 8.31 -7.37 5.44
N LEU A 160 8.96 -7.87 6.50
CA LEU A 160 9.37 -9.28 6.58
C LEU A 160 8.16 -10.22 6.47
N ALA A 161 7.04 -9.89 7.11
CA ALA A 161 5.80 -10.66 6.99
C ALA A 161 5.32 -10.77 5.53
N VAL A 162 5.32 -9.66 4.79
CA VAL A 162 4.90 -9.61 3.37
C VAL A 162 5.91 -10.31 2.47
N ILE A 163 7.22 -10.07 2.65
CA ILE A 163 8.27 -10.73 1.86
C ILE A 163 8.07 -12.25 1.90
N LEU A 164 7.82 -12.82 3.07
CA LEU A 164 7.67 -14.26 3.28
C LEU A 164 6.46 -14.88 2.56
N GLN A 165 5.45 -14.09 2.17
CA GLN A 165 4.34 -14.58 1.34
C GLN A 165 4.73 -14.83 -0.12
N TYR A 166 5.82 -14.20 -0.57
CA TYR A 166 6.30 -14.22 -1.96
C TYR A 166 7.72 -14.78 -2.09
N MET A 167 8.34 -15.15 -0.97
CA MET A 167 9.71 -15.60 -0.93
C MET A 167 9.84 -16.98 -1.55
N ARG A 168 10.79 -17.13 -2.47
CA ARG A 168 11.13 -18.45 -2.98
C ARG A 168 12.04 -19.19 -1.98
N PRO A 169 11.76 -20.48 -1.66
CA PRO A 169 12.53 -21.22 -0.66
C PRO A 169 14.01 -21.48 -0.99
N ASP A 170 14.39 -21.37 -2.26
CA ASP A 170 15.75 -21.62 -2.76
C ASP A 170 16.71 -20.44 -2.53
N ARG A 171 16.17 -19.26 -2.21
CA ARG A 171 16.98 -18.05 -1.99
C ARG A 171 17.75 -18.12 -0.68
N GLU A 172 18.95 -17.54 -0.65
CA GLU A 172 19.78 -17.45 0.56
C GLU A 172 19.02 -16.80 1.73
N ILE A 173 18.29 -15.71 1.46
CA ILE A 173 17.52 -14.98 2.46
C ILE A 173 16.43 -15.85 3.12
N ALA A 174 15.89 -16.86 2.43
CA ALA A 174 14.94 -17.80 3.01
C ALA A 174 15.57 -18.66 4.10
N ARG A 175 16.85 -19.01 3.95
CA ARG A 175 17.60 -19.74 5.00
C ARG A 175 17.90 -18.83 6.19
N LEU A 176 18.29 -17.58 5.94
CA LEU A 176 18.60 -16.60 6.99
C LEU A 176 17.37 -16.21 7.83
N LEU A 177 16.16 -16.39 7.30
CA LEU A 177 14.89 -16.12 7.99
C LEU A 177 14.17 -17.40 8.46
N ASP A 178 14.84 -18.56 8.44
CA ASP A 178 14.26 -19.87 8.80
C ASP A 178 12.98 -20.24 8.01
N ALA A 179 12.87 -19.75 6.77
CA ALA A 179 11.71 -19.81 5.90
C ALA A 179 11.91 -20.75 4.69
N THR A 180 12.65 -21.85 4.88
CA THR A 180 13.08 -22.77 3.79
C THR A 180 11.97 -23.69 3.25
N ASN A 181 10.76 -23.62 3.80
CA ASN A 181 9.58 -24.31 3.27
C ASN A 181 8.32 -23.50 3.53
N SER A 182 7.22 -23.83 2.84
CA SER A 182 5.97 -23.07 2.91
C SER A 182 5.38 -22.99 4.32
N ARG A 183 5.53 -24.04 5.14
CA ARG A 183 5.02 -24.06 6.52
C ARG A 183 5.83 -23.12 7.41
N SER A 184 7.16 -23.19 7.35
CA SER A 184 8.02 -22.32 8.16
C SER A 184 7.93 -20.86 7.71
N ALA A 185 7.86 -20.60 6.40
CA ALA A 185 7.62 -19.27 5.85
C ALA A 185 6.29 -18.67 6.34
N ALA A 186 5.19 -19.44 6.29
CA ALA A 186 3.89 -18.99 6.79
C ALA A 186 3.90 -18.73 8.31
N HIS A 187 4.56 -19.58 9.08
CA HIS A 187 4.72 -19.40 10.53
C HIS A 187 5.52 -18.12 10.86
N MET A 188 6.68 -17.93 10.23
CA MET A 188 7.51 -16.74 10.42
C MET A 188 6.81 -15.46 9.95
N SER A 189 6.10 -15.54 8.83
CA SER A 189 5.29 -14.45 8.30
C SER A 189 4.24 -13.97 9.31
N ARG A 190 3.50 -14.91 9.92
CA ARG A 190 2.53 -14.60 10.97
C ARG A 190 3.20 -14.01 12.20
N ARG A 191 4.30 -14.62 12.67
CA ARG A 191 5.03 -14.13 13.84
C ARG A 191 5.45 -12.67 13.67
N TYR A 192 6.03 -12.32 12.52
CA TYR A 192 6.44 -10.94 12.25
C TYR A 192 5.25 -9.99 12.15
N ASN A 193 4.15 -10.38 11.50
CA ASN A 193 2.92 -9.58 11.49
C ASN A 193 2.37 -9.32 12.91
N ASP A 194 2.37 -10.34 13.78
CA ASP A 194 1.85 -10.23 15.14
C ASP A 194 2.73 -9.28 15.97
N THR A 195 4.05 -9.40 15.88
CA THR A 195 5.00 -8.47 16.52
C THR A 195 4.84 -7.04 15.99
N ALA A 196 4.68 -6.86 14.68
CA ALA A 196 4.46 -5.55 14.08
C ALA A 196 3.15 -4.91 14.58
N SER A 197 2.09 -5.70 14.69
CA SER A 197 0.79 -5.29 15.24
C SER A 197 0.93 -4.83 16.68
N GLU A 198 1.63 -5.61 17.51
CA GLU A 198 1.84 -5.28 18.92
C GLU A 198 2.66 -4.00 19.10
N LEU A 199 3.70 -3.81 18.28
CA LEU A 199 4.46 -2.56 18.24
C LEU A 199 3.56 -1.38 17.87
N MET A 200 2.76 -1.48 16.81
CA MET A 200 1.88 -0.39 16.38
C MET A 200 0.80 -0.06 17.40
N LEU A 201 0.22 -1.06 18.05
CA LEU A 201 -0.73 -0.85 19.15
C LEU A 201 -0.08 -0.09 20.32
N MET A 202 1.18 -0.40 20.65
CA MET A 202 1.91 0.26 21.72
C MET A 202 2.30 1.70 21.37
N LEU A 203 2.75 1.94 20.14
CA LEU A 203 3.20 3.26 19.69
C LEU A 203 2.03 4.23 19.50
N GLY A 204 0.84 3.70 19.18
CA GLY A 204 -0.30 4.53 18.81
C GLY A 204 -0.08 5.27 17.49
N ARG A 205 -1.08 6.06 17.09
CA ARG A 205 -1.14 6.68 15.76
C ARG A 205 -1.19 8.22 15.76
N HIS A 206 -1.24 8.85 16.93
CA HIS A 206 -1.50 10.29 17.08
C HIS A 206 -0.42 11.19 16.47
N ASN A 207 0.83 10.72 16.38
CA ASN A 207 1.95 11.44 15.75
C ASN A 207 2.60 10.58 14.65
N GLY A 208 1.78 9.79 13.94
CA GLY A 208 2.25 8.89 12.90
C GLY A 208 2.87 9.66 11.73
N THR A 209 3.73 8.99 10.98
CA THR A 209 4.40 9.56 9.80
C THR A 209 4.08 8.76 8.55
N ILE A 210 4.64 9.12 7.39
CA ILE A 210 4.39 8.39 6.14
C ILE A 210 4.69 6.88 6.32
N THR A 211 5.71 6.54 7.13
CA THR A 211 6.03 5.15 7.49
C THR A 211 4.85 4.39 8.12
N VAL A 212 3.97 5.07 8.87
CA VAL A 212 2.74 4.45 9.42
C VAL A 212 1.74 4.11 8.32
N VAL A 213 1.59 4.99 7.33
CA VAL A 213 0.72 4.74 6.16
C VAL A 213 1.25 3.56 5.35
N ASP A 214 2.57 3.52 5.12
CA ASP A 214 3.22 2.39 4.46
C ASP A 214 3.07 1.07 5.25
N TYR A 215 3.17 1.13 6.58
CA TYR A 215 2.89 -0.03 7.43
C TYR A 215 1.46 -0.53 7.24
N ASP A 216 0.46 0.36 7.28
CA ASP A 216 -0.95 -0.01 7.16
C ASP A 216 -1.26 -0.60 5.76
N LEU A 217 -0.62 -0.09 4.71
CA LEU A 217 -0.68 -0.66 3.36
C LEU A 217 -0.09 -2.07 3.29
N LEU A 218 1.10 -2.29 3.84
CA LEU A 218 1.70 -3.62 3.89
C LEU A 218 0.86 -4.58 4.73
N ARG A 219 0.31 -4.11 5.86
CA ARG A 219 -0.58 -4.89 6.71
C ARG A 219 -1.83 -5.33 5.96
N ALA A 220 -2.49 -4.41 5.28
CA ALA A 220 -3.65 -4.72 4.46
C ALA A 220 -3.31 -5.76 3.40
N SER A 221 -2.20 -5.57 2.70
CA SER A 221 -1.72 -6.53 1.70
C SER A 221 -1.53 -7.93 2.27
N TRP A 222 -0.92 -8.03 3.45
CA TRP A 222 -0.69 -9.29 4.15
C TRP A 222 -2.01 -9.95 4.56
N LEU A 223 -2.95 -9.19 5.12
CA LEU A 223 -4.27 -9.67 5.54
C LEU A 223 -5.09 -10.18 4.35
N LYS A 224 -5.09 -9.45 3.23
CA LYS A 224 -5.75 -9.83 1.99
C LYS A 224 -5.25 -11.19 1.50
N ASN A 225 -3.93 -11.39 1.45
CA ASN A 225 -3.34 -12.65 0.98
C ASN A 225 -3.63 -13.84 1.91
N ASN A 226 -3.98 -13.57 3.18
CA ASN A 226 -4.41 -14.59 4.14
C ASN A 226 -5.94 -14.78 4.18
N GLY A 227 -6.70 -14.21 3.23
CA GLY A 227 -8.16 -14.33 3.18
C GLY A 227 -8.91 -13.49 4.21
N ARG A 228 -8.25 -12.53 4.86
CA ARG A 228 -8.83 -11.67 5.90
C ARG A 228 -9.30 -10.33 5.31
N GLY A 229 -10.24 -10.41 4.36
CA GLY A 229 -10.67 -9.27 3.55
C GLY A 229 -11.21 -8.08 4.35
N ILE A 230 -12.06 -8.33 5.36
CA ILE A 230 -12.64 -7.28 6.22
C ILE A 230 -11.54 -6.57 7.01
N GLU A 231 -10.62 -7.31 7.59
CA GLU A 231 -9.53 -6.73 8.38
C GLU A 231 -8.51 -5.99 7.50
N SER A 232 -8.29 -6.49 6.28
CA SER A 232 -7.52 -5.78 5.26
C SER A 232 -8.16 -4.43 4.95
N TRP A 233 -9.48 -4.37 4.81
CA TRP A 233 -10.19 -3.12 4.57
C TRP A 233 -10.03 -2.16 5.75
N TYR A 234 -10.20 -2.62 6.99
CA TYR A 234 -9.95 -1.78 8.18
C TYR A 234 -8.52 -1.23 8.22
N ALA A 235 -7.51 -2.05 7.90
CA ALA A 235 -6.13 -1.59 7.83
C ALA A 235 -5.92 -0.50 6.76
N ILE A 236 -6.54 -0.62 5.58
CA ILE A 236 -6.50 0.43 4.56
C ILE A 236 -7.21 1.70 5.04
N SER A 237 -8.38 1.59 5.64
CA SER A 237 -9.11 2.76 6.16
C SER A 237 -8.33 3.49 7.26
N ASP A 238 -7.59 2.76 8.11
CA ASP A 238 -6.64 3.37 9.05
C ASP A 238 -5.54 4.14 8.30
N GLY A 239 -4.95 3.53 7.27
CA GLY A 239 -3.97 4.18 6.40
C GLY A 239 -4.49 5.46 5.73
N VAL A 240 -5.74 5.47 5.25
CA VAL A 240 -6.40 6.66 4.67
C VAL A 240 -6.49 7.78 5.71
N ARG A 241 -6.96 7.48 6.93
CA ARG A 241 -7.06 8.47 8.01
C ARG A 241 -5.68 9.03 8.38
N GLN A 242 -4.67 8.18 8.47
CA GLN A 242 -3.30 8.61 8.74
C GLN A 242 -2.75 9.50 7.62
N ALA A 243 -2.97 9.15 6.35
CA ALA A 243 -2.58 9.98 5.21
C ALA A 243 -3.30 11.34 5.21
N GLN A 244 -4.57 11.36 5.62
CA GLN A 244 -5.34 12.59 5.76
C GLN A 244 -4.82 13.48 6.89
N GLN A 245 -4.50 12.91 8.06
CA GLN A 245 -3.88 13.63 9.18
C GLN A 245 -2.54 14.26 8.80
N LEU A 246 -1.80 13.60 7.91
CA LEU A 246 -0.54 14.08 7.34
C LEU A 246 -0.72 15.08 6.18
N ASN A 247 -1.97 15.43 5.83
CA ASN A 247 -2.31 16.28 4.69
C ASN A 247 -1.78 15.79 3.34
N LEU A 248 -1.52 14.49 3.16
CA LEU A 248 -1.01 13.94 1.89
C LEU A 248 -2.03 14.06 0.73
N HIS A 249 -3.31 14.21 1.08
CA HIS A 249 -4.41 14.44 0.15
C HIS A 249 -4.47 15.88 -0.40
N ARG A 250 -3.73 16.81 0.18
CA ARG A 250 -3.69 18.21 -0.23
C ARG A 250 -2.50 18.44 -1.14
N GLU A 251 -2.68 19.26 -2.17
CA GLU A 251 -1.55 19.69 -2.97
C GLU A 251 -0.70 20.70 -2.18
N PRO A 252 0.61 20.45 -2.00
CA PRO A 252 1.51 21.44 -1.44
C PRO A 252 1.50 22.70 -2.32
N SER A 253 1.13 23.85 -1.74
CA SER A 253 1.35 25.14 -2.40
C SER A 253 2.84 25.42 -2.43
N PHE A 254 3.44 25.34 -3.61
CA PHE A 254 4.81 25.78 -3.80
C PHE A 254 4.82 27.31 -3.73
N ALA A 255 5.20 27.87 -2.58
CA ALA A 255 5.78 29.20 -2.61
C ALA A 255 6.98 29.11 -3.58
N GLN A 256 6.93 29.88 -4.67
CA GLN A 256 7.93 29.88 -5.75
C GLN A 256 9.28 30.43 -5.28
N SER A 257 9.87 29.86 -4.22
CA SER A 257 11.19 30.22 -3.72
C SER A 257 12.21 29.23 -4.29
N ASN A 258 12.92 29.67 -5.34
CA ASN A 258 14.11 29.09 -5.96
C ASN A 258 14.43 27.63 -5.58
N LEU A 259 14.04 26.69 -6.45
CA LEU A 259 14.39 25.26 -6.44
C LEU A 259 15.90 24.96 -6.43
N GLU A 260 16.75 25.99 -6.48
CA GLU A 260 18.21 25.93 -6.57
C GLU A 260 18.90 25.42 -5.28
N SER A 261 18.22 25.41 -4.12
CA SER A 261 18.83 24.90 -2.88
C SER A 261 18.62 23.39 -2.70
N SER A 262 19.66 22.68 -2.26
CA SER A 262 19.62 21.23 -2.01
C SER A 262 18.51 20.81 -1.03
N LYS A 263 18.16 21.69 -0.08
CA LYS A 263 17.05 21.49 0.87
C LYS A 263 15.68 21.54 0.17
N ASN A 264 15.51 22.43 -0.80
CA ASN A 264 14.27 22.52 -1.59
C ASN A 264 14.07 21.28 -2.45
N LEU A 265 15.16 20.66 -2.94
CA LEU A 265 15.08 19.41 -3.69
C LEU A 265 14.72 18.20 -2.81
N GLU A 266 15.30 18.05 -1.61
CA GLU A 266 14.93 16.96 -0.68
C GLU A 266 13.46 17.08 -0.27
N GLN A 267 12.99 18.30 0.01
CA GLN A 267 11.59 18.59 0.33
C GLN A 267 10.66 18.26 -0.85
N PHE A 268 11.04 18.63 -2.08
CA PHE A 268 10.29 18.29 -3.28
C PHE A 268 10.12 16.76 -3.43
N TRP A 269 11.20 16.00 -3.33
CA TRP A 269 11.13 14.53 -3.46
C TRP A 269 10.32 13.89 -2.34
N PHE A 270 10.36 14.47 -1.13
CA PHE A 270 9.58 13.97 -0.01
C PHE A 270 8.08 14.24 -0.21
N GLN A 271 7.72 15.39 -0.78
CA GLN A 271 6.34 15.68 -1.18
C GLN A 271 5.86 14.74 -2.30
N GLU A 272 6.70 14.49 -3.30
CA GLU A 272 6.40 13.51 -4.37
C GLU A 272 6.18 12.10 -3.81
N TYR A 273 6.97 11.70 -2.83
CA TYR A 273 6.73 10.45 -2.11
C TYR A 273 5.37 10.46 -1.41
N GLY A 274 5.03 11.52 -0.69
CA GLY A 274 3.72 11.70 -0.07
C GLY A 274 2.55 11.60 -1.06
N ARG A 275 2.66 12.23 -2.23
CA ARG A 275 1.67 12.14 -3.33
C ARG A 275 1.48 10.69 -3.81
N ARG A 276 2.58 9.95 -4.01
CA ARG A 276 2.52 8.54 -4.42
C ARG A 276 1.86 7.67 -3.37
N VAL A 277 2.18 7.88 -2.08
CA VAL A 277 1.54 7.15 -0.97
C VAL A 277 0.04 7.44 -0.93
N TRP A 278 -0.37 8.71 -1.07
CA TRP A 278 -1.79 9.09 -1.13
C TRP A 278 -2.53 8.39 -2.27
N ILE A 279 -1.99 8.44 -3.49
CA ILE A 279 -2.59 7.76 -4.65
C ILE A 279 -2.70 6.26 -4.39
N ASN A 280 -1.65 5.64 -3.85
CA ASN A 280 -1.65 4.20 -3.59
C ASN A 280 -2.74 3.82 -2.58
N VAL A 281 -2.82 4.51 -1.43
CA VAL A 281 -3.85 4.20 -0.42
C VAL A 281 -5.26 4.46 -0.92
N PHE A 282 -5.48 5.55 -1.69
CA PHE A 282 -6.77 5.86 -2.28
C PHE A 282 -7.23 4.80 -3.29
N CYS A 283 -6.33 4.33 -4.16
CA CYS A 283 -6.63 3.27 -5.12
C CYS A 283 -6.99 1.96 -4.42
N TRP A 284 -6.28 1.62 -3.33
CA TRP A 284 -6.58 0.43 -2.55
C TRP A 284 -7.92 0.50 -1.86
N ASP A 285 -8.21 1.61 -1.18
CA ASP A 285 -9.47 1.81 -0.44
C ASP A 285 -10.67 1.70 -1.39
N SER A 286 -10.62 2.45 -2.50
CA SER A 286 -11.64 2.41 -3.56
C SER A 286 -11.83 0.99 -4.12
N GLY A 287 -10.74 0.31 -4.43
CA GLY A 287 -10.78 -1.06 -4.95
C GLY A 287 -11.35 -2.06 -3.93
N THR A 288 -11.01 -1.94 -2.65
CA THR A 288 -11.58 -2.79 -1.60
C THR A 288 -13.05 -2.51 -1.34
N ALA A 289 -13.47 -1.25 -1.37
CA ALA A 289 -14.86 -0.86 -1.21
C ALA A 289 -15.76 -1.44 -2.30
N MET A 290 -15.31 -1.35 -3.56
CA MET A 290 -16.01 -1.96 -4.71
C MET A 290 -16.14 -3.48 -4.58
N ASN A 291 -15.10 -4.18 -4.13
CA ASN A 291 -15.13 -5.64 -3.97
C ASN A 291 -16.03 -6.10 -2.81
N LEU A 292 -16.19 -5.28 -1.78
CA LEU A 292 -17.04 -5.58 -0.62
C LEU A 292 -18.46 -5.03 -0.74
N GLY A 293 -18.77 -4.28 -1.81
CA GLY A 293 -20.08 -3.66 -2.01
C GLY A 293 -20.38 -2.53 -1.02
N VAL A 294 -19.35 -1.91 -0.45
CA VAL A 294 -19.47 -0.76 0.47
C VAL A 294 -19.13 0.54 -0.25
N ARG A 295 -19.67 1.67 0.21
CA ARG A 295 -19.39 2.99 -0.39
C ARG A 295 -17.97 3.42 -0.02
N ALA A 296 -17.16 3.73 -1.04
CA ALA A 296 -15.85 4.36 -0.90
C ALA A 296 -15.99 5.81 -0.39
#